data_AF-A0A8K0A4T8-F1
#
_entry.id   AF-A0A8K0A4T8-F1
#
_cell.length_a   1.000
_cell.length_b   1.000
_cell.length_c   1.000
_cell.angle_alpha   90.00
_cell.angle_beta   90.00
_cell.angle_gamma   90.00
#
_symmetry.space_group_name_H-M   'P 1'
#
loop_
_entity.id
_entity.type
_entity.pdbx_description
1 polymer ?
#
loop_
_entity_poly.entity_id
_entity_poly.type
_entity_poly.pdbx_seq_one_letter_code
_entity_poly.pdbx_strand_id
1 'polypeptide(L)'
;MAPPEGGRKCSALLSFAAKVACIDFPCIRLVLLWIVVIICSLVHQFAPLADSYLNNTNNVLNAYFAEWSWAWTSIPTAIFVLLTSYVYTMGTVRDMLKHQIRIIIGTVLWGVWVGLFLGVRQWTLSCSDRTFGTNSTACEEAGHRWEGYDISGHTFLLSFCIFFITSELSVLLQWDSIPELLEKLGTGRLHGEQLSDVTNELIQDGAHTDDAQAAASSLEWFYRLTPFLWPLFCLLVLLTLLWGFLLVVTALYFHTVGEKLIGLFCGTLSWWMTYEVWYKRAYPGRPGGGSLGLDGAHMYSPPQPGRIDLASTRPSYGGTGSRVREE
;
A
#
# COMPACT_ATOMS: atom_id res chain seq x y z
N MET A 1 -3.06 30.74 -6.27
CA MET A 1 -4.26 29.90 -6.09
C MET A 1 -4.73 29.52 -7.48
N ALA A 2 -4.66 28.24 -7.88
CA ALA A 2 -5.21 27.84 -9.17
C ALA A 2 -6.74 28.03 -9.11
N PRO A 3 -7.39 28.57 -10.15
CA PRO A 3 -8.85 28.65 -10.17
C PRO A 3 -9.44 27.22 -9.99
N PRO A 4 -10.58 27.07 -9.31
CA PRO A 4 -11.15 25.76 -8.99
C PRO A 4 -11.33 24.87 -10.23
N GLU A 5 -11.62 25.46 -11.40
CA GLU A 5 -11.66 24.76 -12.67
C GLU A 5 -10.30 24.18 -13.11
N GLY A 6 -9.22 24.92 -12.94
CA GLY A 6 -7.85 24.45 -13.25
C GLY A 6 -7.43 23.31 -12.33
N GLY A 7 -7.79 23.41 -11.04
CA GLY A 7 -7.58 22.34 -10.06
C GLY A 7 -8.33 21.06 -10.41
N ARG A 8 -9.62 21.16 -10.77
CA ARG A 8 -10.43 20.00 -11.20
C ARG A 8 -9.85 19.32 -12.44
N LYS A 9 -9.49 20.08 -13.47
CA LYS A 9 -8.83 19.54 -14.67
C LYS A 9 -7.53 18.81 -14.33
N CYS A 10 -6.71 19.38 -13.46
CA CYS A 10 -5.46 18.78 -13.00
C CYS A 10 -5.70 17.44 -12.26
N SER A 11 -6.70 17.39 -11.39
CA SER A 11 -7.08 16.17 -10.66
C SER A 11 -7.66 15.08 -11.58
N ALA A 12 -8.46 15.47 -12.58
CA ALA A 12 -9.02 14.55 -13.57
C ALA A 12 -7.92 13.95 -14.46
N LEU A 13 -6.95 14.76 -14.89
CA LEU A 13 -5.77 14.28 -15.62
C LEU A 13 -4.93 13.33 -14.77
N LEU A 14 -4.76 13.60 -13.48
CA LEU A 14 -4.02 12.72 -12.57
C LEU A 14 -4.73 11.38 -12.38
N SER A 15 -6.05 11.39 -12.15
CA SER A 15 -6.87 10.18 -12.05
C SER A 15 -6.85 9.38 -13.36
N PHE A 16 -6.95 10.05 -14.52
CA PHE A 16 -6.82 9.41 -15.82
C PHE A 16 -5.44 8.78 -16.02
N ALA A 17 -4.37 9.51 -15.72
CA ALA A 17 -3.00 9.00 -15.81
C ALA A 17 -2.79 7.80 -14.85
N ALA A 18 -3.36 7.85 -13.64
CA ALA A 18 -3.33 6.74 -12.69
C ALA A 18 -4.10 5.53 -13.21
N LYS A 19 -5.29 5.71 -13.81
CA LYS A 19 -6.05 4.64 -14.47
C LYS A 19 -5.28 4.01 -15.62
N VAL A 20 -4.50 4.78 -16.39
CA VAL A 20 -3.66 4.27 -17.49
C VAL A 20 -2.38 3.61 -16.97
N ALA A 21 -1.70 4.16 -15.97
CA ALA A 21 -0.47 3.58 -15.43
C ALA A 21 -0.76 2.35 -14.55
N CYS A 22 -1.90 2.35 -13.88
CA CYS A 22 -2.42 1.22 -13.10
C CYS A 22 -3.50 0.46 -13.88
N ILE A 23 -3.41 0.43 -15.22
CA ILE A 23 -4.39 -0.17 -16.16
C ILE A 23 -4.82 -1.58 -15.76
N ASP A 24 -3.93 -2.30 -15.09
CA ASP A 24 -4.18 -3.65 -14.63
C ASP A 24 -4.85 -3.64 -13.25
N PHE A 25 -6.01 -4.30 -13.18
CA PHE A 25 -6.53 -4.83 -11.92
C PHE A 25 -5.43 -5.64 -11.22
N PRO A 26 -5.38 -5.64 -9.87
CA PRO A 26 -4.31 -6.31 -9.12
C PRO A 26 -4.10 -7.78 -9.53
N CYS A 27 -5.17 -8.47 -9.92
CA CYS A 27 -5.12 -9.85 -10.42
C CYS A 27 -4.40 -9.98 -11.77
N ILE A 28 -4.62 -9.06 -12.71
CA ILE A 28 -3.97 -9.09 -14.03
C ILE A 28 -2.47 -8.86 -13.86
N ARG A 29 -2.09 -7.86 -13.06
CA ARG A 29 -0.67 -7.60 -12.76
C ARG A 29 0.01 -8.80 -12.12
N LEU A 30 -0.66 -9.46 -11.17
CA LEU A 30 -0.17 -10.69 -10.57
C LEU A 30 0.10 -11.73 -11.66
N VAL A 31 -0.89 -12.05 -12.50
CA VAL A 31 -0.75 -13.04 -13.56
C VAL A 31 0.40 -12.67 -14.52
N LEU A 32 0.49 -11.40 -14.93
CA LEU A 32 1.55 -10.92 -15.81
C LEU A 32 2.94 -11.08 -15.20
N LEU A 33 3.14 -10.69 -13.93
CA LEU A 33 4.43 -10.85 -13.25
C LEU A 33 4.83 -12.32 -13.14
N TRP A 34 3.89 -13.21 -12.79
CA TRP A 34 4.15 -14.65 -12.75
C TRP A 34 4.52 -15.22 -14.12
N ILE A 35 3.77 -14.89 -15.18
CA ILE A 35 4.07 -15.33 -16.54
C ILE A 35 5.45 -14.84 -16.97
N VAL A 36 5.76 -13.56 -16.78
CA VAL A 36 7.05 -12.97 -17.17
C VAL A 36 8.20 -13.63 -16.42
N VAL A 37 8.10 -13.81 -15.11
CA VAL A 37 9.17 -14.45 -14.32
C VAL A 37 9.34 -15.91 -14.73
N ILE A 38 8.25 -16.66 -14.95
CA ILE A 38 8.33 -18.05 -15.42
C ILE A 38 9.02 -18.11 -16.78
N ILE A 39 8.56 -17.32 -17.76
CA ILE A 39 9.14 -17.31 -19.11
C ILE A 39 10.63 -16.93 -19.07
N CYS A 40 10.99 -15.84 -18.39
CA CYS A 40 12.39 -15.42 -18.26
C CYS A 40 13.24 -16.47 -17.54
N SER A 41 12.69 -17.16 -16.54
CA SER A 41 13.39 -18.23 -15.82
C SER A 41 13.64 -19.45 -16.71
N LEU A 42 12.67 -19.81 -17.56
CA LEU A 42 12.84 -20.88 -18.55
C LEU A 42 13.85 -20.48 -19.63
N VAL A 43 13.83 -19.22 -20.07
CA VAL A 43 14.85 -18.69 -21.00
C VAL A 43 16.24 -18.84 -20.38
N HIS A 44 16.44 -18.42 -19.12
CA HIS A 44 17.73 -18.63 -18.43
C HIS A 44 18.11 -20.12 -18.39
N GLN A 45 17.18 -21.02 -18.09
CA GLN A 45 17.49 -22.45 -17.99
C GLN A 45 17.82 -23.12 -19.33
N PHE A 46 17.14 -22.77 -20.42
CA PHE A 46 17.23 -23.47 -21.71
C PHE A 46 18.02 -22.70 -22.79
N ALA A 47 18.10 -21.39 -22.68
CA ALA A 47 18.78 -20.50 -23.62
C ALA A 47 19.50 -19.38 -22.85
N PRO A 48 20.53 -19.72 -22.03
CA PRO A 48 21.25 -18.74 -21.23
C PRO A 48 21.82 -17.65 -22.14
N LEU A 49 21.55 -16.40 -21.77
CA LEU A 49 22.01 -15.23 -22.51
C LEU A 49 23.54 -15.09 -22.37
N ALA A 50 24.17 -14.52 -23.39
CA ALA A 50 25.59 -14.22 -23.36
C ALA A 50 25.93 -13.25 -22.23
N ASP A 51 27.14 -13.37 -21.68
CA ASP A 51 27.64 -12.49 -20.63
C ASP A 51 27.55 -11.02 -21.06
N SER A 52 26.89 -10.23 -20.24
CA SER A 52 26.68 -8.80 -20.45
C SER A 52 26.95 -8.03 -19.16
N TYR A 53 26.98 -6.70 -19.24
CA TYR A 53 27.06 -5.82 -18.05
C TYR A 53 26.02 -6.20 -16.98
N LEU A 54 24.85 -6.66 -17.42
CA LEU A 54 23.75 -7.09 -16.56
C LEU A 54 24.01 -8.39 -15.80
N ASN A 55 24.94 -9.24 -16.26
CA ASN A 55 25.35 -10.45 -15.55
C ASN A 55 26.33 -10.14 -14.39
N ASN A 56 26.99 -9.00 -14.42
CA ASN A 56 27.90 -8.61 -13.35
C ASN A 56 27.09 -8.26 -12.10
N THR A 57 27.24 -9.03 -11.02
CA THR A 57 26.55 -8.81 -9.74
C THR A 57 26.84 -7.44 -9.12
N ASN A 58 27.99 -6.83 -9.45
CA ASN A 58 28.39 -5.53 -8.93
C ASN A 58 28.04 -4.38 -9.88
N ASN A 59 27.17 -4.61 -10.86
CA ASN A 59 26.69 -3.53 -11.72
C ASN A 59 25.89 -2.50 -10.89
N VAL A 60 25.85 -1.25 -11.37
CA VAL A 60 25.23 -0.12 -10.66
C VAL A 60 23.74 -0.39 -10.37
N LEU A 61 23.06 -1.07 -11.29
CA LEU A 61 21.65 -1.40 -11.16
C LEU A 61 21.39 -2.39 -10.03
N ASN A 62 22.21 -3.41 -9.88
CA ASN A 62 22.07 -4.39 -8.81
C ASN A 62 22.50 -3.79 -7.47
N ALA A 63 23.71 -3.23 -7.40
CA ALA A 63 24.32 -2.74 -6.16
C ALA A 63 23.57 -1.55 -5.55
N TYR A 64 23.05 -0.62 -6.36
CA TYR A 64 22.40 0.59 -5.86
C TYR A 64 20.87 0.53 -5.88
N PHE A 65 20.28 -0.12 -6.88
CA PHE A 65 18.83 -0.13 -7.02
C PHE A 65 18.20 -1.42 -6.50
N ALA A 66 18.70 -2.60 -6.86
CA ALA A 66 18.08 -3.86 -6.41
C ALA A 66 18.21 -4.06 -4.90
N GLU A 67 19.43 -3.89 -4.35
CA GLU A 67 19.70 -4.07 -2.92
C GLU A 67 18.97 -3.05 -2.04
N TRP A 68 18.92 -1.78 -2.47
CA TRP A 68 18.28 -0.69 -1.73
C TRP A 68 16.85 -0.40 -2.17
N SER A 69 16.24 -1.29 -2.95
CA SER A 69 14.92 -1.07 -3.58
C SER A 69 13.83 -0.75 -2.56
N TRP A 70 13.88 -1.30 -1.35
CA TRP A 70 12.95 -0.96 -0.27
C TRP A 70 13.08 0.47 0.21
N ALA A 71 14.30 1.00 0.36
CA ALA A 71 14.50 2.39 0.77
C ALA A 71 13.99 3.36 -0.30
N TRP A 72 14.32 3.07 -1.57
CA TRP A 72 13.82 3.84 -2.72
C TRP A 72 12.31 3.78 -2.90
N THR A 73 11.66 2.71 -2.42
CA THR A 73 10.21 2.54 -2.47
C THR A 73 9.51 3.20 -1.28
N SER A 74 10.00 2.94 -0.06
CA SER A 74 9.32 3.33 1.17
C SER A 74 9.31 4.85 1.39
N ILE A 75 10.40 5.56 1.08
CA ILE A 75 10.49 7.01 1.29
C ILE A 75 9.49 7.78 0.41
N PRO A 76 9.48 7.63 -0.94
CA PRO A 76 8.54 8.35 -1.79
C PRO A 76 7.09 7.92 -1.53
N THR A 77 6.86 6.63 -1.25
CA THR A 77 5.52 6.13 -0.95
C THR A 77 5.00 6.69 0.38
N ALA A 78 5.85 6.80 1.41
CA ALA A 78 5.45 7.40 2.69
C ALA A 78 5.04 8.86 2.53
N ILE A 79 5.80 9.65 1.75
CA ILE A 79 5.45 11.04 1.43
C ILE A 79 4.13 11.09 0.65
N PHE A 80 3.96 10.23 -0.35
CA PHE A 80 2.72 10.15 -1.12
C PHE A 80 1.50 9.80 -0.24
N VAL A 81 1.62 8.78 0.61
CA VAL A 81 0.57 8.38 1.56
C VAL A 81 0.26 9.50 2.54
N LEU A 82 1.28 10.23 3.01
CA LEU A 82 1.12 11.37 3.91
C LEU A 82 0.28 12.47 3.26
N LEU A 83 0.62 12.87 2.04
CA LEU A 83 -0.08 13.94 1.32
C LEU A 83 -1.51 13.54 0.94
N THR A 84 -1.72 12.31 0.46
CA THR A 84 -3.05 11.85 0.07
C THR A 84 -3.96 11.63 1.28
N SER A 85 -3.45 10.99 2.35
CA SER A 85 -4.22 10.77 3.58
C SER A 85 -4.63 12.03 4.29
N TYR A 86 -3.80 13.07 4.27
CA TYR A 86 -4.16 14.36 4.82
C TYR A 86 -5.45 14.93 4.19
N VAL A 87 -5.63 14.74 2.88
CA VAL A 87 -6.82 15.21 2.15
C VAL A 87 -8.06 14.38 2.49
N TYR A 88 -8.00 13.05 2.37
CA TYR A 88 -9.20 12.21 2.51
C TYR A 88 -9.60 11.90 3.97
N THR A 89 -8.74 12.20 4.95
CA THR A 89 -9.06 12.11 6.40
C THR A 89 -9.49 13.44 7.01
N MET A 90 -9.72 14.44 6.16
CA MET A 90 -10.17 15.77 6.53
C MET A 90 -9.26 16.47 7.55
N GLY A 91 -7.93 16.30 7.43
CA GLY A 91 -6.94 16.92 8.32
C GLY A 91 -6.81 16.27 9.72
N THR A 92 -7.50 15.16 9.99
CA THR A 92 -7.38 14.47 11.29
C THR A 92 -6.05 13.75 11.39
N VAL A 93 -5.10 14.32 12.15
CA VAL A 93 -3.73 13.80 12.30
C VAL A 93 -3.70 12.34 12.74
N ARG A 94 -4.60 11.94 13.65
CA ARG A 94 -4.67 10.54 14.12
C ARG A 94 -4.96 9.59 12.97
N ASP A 95 -5.93 9.91 12.12
CA ASP A 95 -6.36 9.04 11.01
C ASP A 95 -5.33 9.04 9.89
N MET A 96 -4.75 10.20 9.57
CA MET A 96 -3.60 10.33 8.69
C MET A 96 -2.43 9.42 9.12
N LEU A 97 -2.05 9.45 10.40
CA LEU A 97 -0.96 8.63 10.92
C LEU A 97 -1.27 7.12 10.91
N LYS A 98 -2.55 6.71 10.93
CA LYS A 98 -2.92 5.30 10.77
C LYS A 98 -2.42 4.75 9.43
N HIS A 99 -2.49 5.54 8.37
CA HIS A 99 -2.06 5.10 7.04
C HIS A 99 -0.55 4.91 6.93
N GLN A 100 0.25 5.66 7.70
CA GLN A 100 1.71 5.49 7.75
C GLN A 100 2.14 4.14 8.34
N ILE A 101 1.27 3.49 9.12
CA ILE A 101 1.56 2.17 9.68
C ILE A 101 1.67 1.11 8.59
N ARG A 102 1.08 1.30 7.40
CA ARG A 102 1.30 0.38 6.28
C ARG A 102 2.75 0.38 5.81
N ILE A 103 3.44 1.51 5.87
CA ILE A 103 4.89 1.61 5.57
C ILE A 103 5.71 0.85 6.62
N ILE A 104 5.33 0.97 7.90
CA ILE A 104 5.97 0.26 9.01
C ILE A 104 5.75 -1.25 8.87
N ILE A 105 4.52 -1.70 8.63
CA ILE A 105 4.19 -3.11 8.41
C ILE A 105 4.97 -3.65 7.21
N GLY A 106 5.06 -2.88 6.11
CA GLY A 106 5.86 -3.27 4.95
C GLY A 106 7.34 -3.46 5.28
N THR A 107 7.90 -2.58 6.12
CA THR A 107 9.30 -2.65 6.56
C THR A 107 9.55 -3.87 7.44
N VAL A 108 8.61 -4.17 8.36
CA VAL A 108 8.67 -5.37 9.21
C VAL A 108 8.57 -6.64 8.36
N LEU A 109 7.63 -6.70 7.41
CA LEU A 109 7.47 -7.86 6.54
C LEU A 109 8.71 -8.13 5.68
N TRP A 110 9.30 -7.08 5.11
CA TRP A 110 10.57 -7.19 4.40
C TRP A 110 11.66 -7.80 5.30
N GLY A 111 11.86 -7.26 6.51
CA GLY A 111 12.85 -7.76 7.45
C GLY A 111 12.61 -9.21 7.88
N VAL A 112 11.34 -9.59 8.11
CA VAL A 112 10.96 -10.98 8.43
C VAL A 112 11.33 -11.92 7.29
N TRP A 113 10.98 -11.60 6.05
CA TRP A 113 11.33 -12.44 4.90
C TRP A 113 12.82 -12.54 4.65
N VAL A 114 13.56 -11.43 4.75
CA VAL A 114 15.02 -11.44 4.65
C VAL A 114 15.63 -12.34 5.73
N GLY A 115 15.18 -12.22 6.98
CA GLY A 115 15.62 -13.09 8.07
C GLY A 115 15.29 -14.57 7.82
N LEU A 116 14.10 -14.87 7.30
CA LEU A 116 13.69 -16.23 6.95
C LEU A 116 14.54 -16.80 5.82
N PHE A 117 14.84 -16.04 4.77
CA PHE A 117 15.68 -16.50 3.66
C PHE A 117 17.11 -16.79 4.12
N LEU A 118 17.68 -15.93 4.98
CA LEU A 118 18.98 -16.17 5.59
C LEU A 118 18.96 -17.42 6.47
N GLY A 119 17.89 -17.64 7.24
CA GLY A 119 17.70 -18.85 8.04
C GLY A 119 17.62 -20.12 7.19
N VAL A 120 16.85 -20.10 6.10
CA VAL A 120 16.76 -21.24 5.15
C VAL A 120 18.12 -21.53 4.53
N ARG A 121 18.83 -20.49 4.09
CA ARG A 121 20.17 -20.64 3.52
C ARG A 121 21.11 -21.29 4.54
N GLN A 122 21.18 -20.78 5.77
CA GLN A 122 22.03 -21.32 6.83
C GLN A 122 21.68 -22.78 7.17
N TRP A 123 20.39 -23.13 7.18
CA TRP A 123 19.93 -24.48 7.48
C TRP A 123 20.25 -25.48 6.36
N THR A 124 20.29 -25.01 5.10
CA THR A 124 20.54 -25.85 3.93
C THR A 124 22.01 -25.88 3.50
N LEU A 125 22.91 -25.21 4.23
CA LEU A 125 24.35 -25.22 3.93
C LEU A 125 24.87 -26.66 3.96
N SER A 126 25.50 -27.07 2.86
CA SER A 126 26.18 -28.35 2.79
C SER A 126 27.41 -28.25 1.89
N CYS A 127 28.38 -29.11 2.18
CA CYS A 127 29.50 -29.31 1.26
C CYS A 127 29.02 -30.09 0.03
N SER A 128 29.54 -29.72 -1.14
CA SER A 128 29.34 -30.47 -2.40
C SER A 128 29.69 -31.95 -2.23
N ASP A 129 30.69 -32.25 -1.40
CA ASP A 129 30.99 -33.61 -0.96
C ASP A 129 30.42 -33.89 0.45
N ARG A 130 29.54 -34.88 0.53
CA ARG A 130 28.83 -35.27 1.77
C ARG A 130 29.76 -35.83 2.85
N THR A 131 30.98 -36.21 2.51
CA THR A 131 31.96 -36.77 3.46
C THR A 131 32.45 -35.73 4.47
N PHE A 132 32.45 -34.44 4.11
CA PHE A 132 32.90 -33.35 4.98
C PHE A 132 31.80 -32.86 5.94
N GLY A 133 30.58 -33.37 5.82
CA GLY A 133 29.48 -33.09 6.75
C GLY A 133 29.24 -31.59 6.97
N THR A 134 29.27 -31.15 8.22
CA THR A 134 29.04 -29.75 8.63
C THR A 134 30.33 -28.91 8.74
N ASN A 135 31.50 -29.43 8.33
CA ASN A 135 32.76 -28.72 8.50
C ASN A 135 33.10 -27.85 7.26
N SER A 136 32.71 -26.57 7.31
CA SER A 136 32.88 -25.63 6.19
C SER A 136 34.34 -25.40 5.81
N THR A 137 35.21 -25.19 6.81
CA THR A 137 36.64 -24.92 6.59
C THR A 137 37.34 -26.07 5.88
N ALA A 138 37.11 -27.31 6.33
CA ALA A 138 37.69 -28.50 5.70
C ALA A 138 37.17 -28.74 4.27
N CYS A 139 35.91 -28.38 3.99
CA CYS A 139 35.31 -28.50 2.66
C CYS A 139 35.95 -27.51 1.66
N GLU A 140 36.08 -26.25 2.06
CA GLU A 140 36.65 -25.20 1.21
C GLU A 140 38.15 -25.40 0.99
N GLU A 141 38.89 -25.81 2.03
CA GLU A 141 40.32 -26.16 1.92
C GLU A 141 40.56 -27.37 1.02
N ALA A 142 39.63 -28.32 0.97
CA ALA A 142 39.64 -29.45 0.04
C ALA A 142 39.21 -29.07 -1.40
N GLY A 143 38.87 -27.81 -1.65
CA GLY A 143 38.46 -27.30 -2.96
C GLY A 143 37.01 -27.62 -3.33
N HIS A 144 36.20 -28.08 -2.38
CA HIS A 144 34.78 -28.33 -2.59
C HIS A 144 33.95 -27.06 -2.34
N ARG A 145 32.79 -26.97 -2.99
CA ARG A 145 31.87 -25.82 -2.83
C ARG A 145 31.00 -25.99 -1.61
N TRP A 146 30.90 -24.95 -0.81
CA TRP A 146 30.01 -24.86 0.35
C TRP A 146 28.80 -24.00 0.00
N GLU A 147 27.73 -24.63 -0.47
CA GLU A 147 26.56 -23.93 -1.00
C GLU A 147 25.28 -24.45 -0.34
N GLY A 148 24.36 -23.51 -0.07
CA GLY A 148 23.03 -23.79 0.46
C GLY A 148 21.97 -23.32 -0.53
N TYR A 149 20.72 -23.70 -0.29
CA TYR A 149 19.59 -23.24 -1.10
C TYR A 149 19.36 -21.75 -0.86
N ASP A 150 19.54 -20.92 -1.90
CA ASP A 150 19.50 -19.46 -1.78
C ASP A 150 18.26 -18.90 -2.47
N ILE A 151 17.18 -18.73 -1.70
CA ILE A 151 15.94 -18.14 -2.18
C ILE A 151 16.25 -16.73 -2.71
N SER A 152 15.74 -16.40 -3.91
CA SER A 152 16.05 -15.13 -4.55
C SER A 152 15.39 -13.96 -3.80
N GLY A 153 16.15 -13.33 -2.90
CA GLY A 153 15.74 -12.15 -2.15
C GLY A 153 15.39 -10.97 -3.05
N HIS A 154 16.10 -10.79 -4.16
CA HIS A 154 15.79 -9.74 -5.14
C HIS A 154 14.46 -9.97 -5.85
N THR A 155 14.16 -11.21 -6.24
CA THR A 155 12.86 -11.55 -6.87
C THR A 155 11.70 -11.26 -5.91
N PHE A 156 11.86 -11.62 -4.63
CA PHE A 156 10.93 -11.26 -3.57
C PHE A 156 10.79 -9.74 -3.43
N LEU A 157 11.90 -9.03 -3.23
CA LEU A 157 11.88 -7.63 -2.86
C LEU A 157 11.34 -6.74 -3.98
N LEU A 158 11.74 -6.99 -5.23
CA LEU A 158 11.29 -6.22 -6.39
C LEU A 158 9.81 -6.44 -6.65
N SER A 159 9.33 -7.69 -6.60
CA SER A 159 7.90 -7.98 -6.74
C SER A 159 7.07 -7.38 -5.60
N PHE A 160 7.56 -7.47 -4.36
CA PHE A 160 6.94 -6.85 -3.19
C PHE A 160 6.82 -5.32 -3.35
N CYS A 161 7.88 -4.63 -3.78
CA CYS A 161 7.86 -3.18 -4.04
C CYS A 161 6.83 -2.79 -5.12
N ILE A 162 6.74 -3.56 -6.22
CA ILE A 162 5.74 -3.31 -7.28
C ILE A 162 4.31 -3.40 -6.72
N PHE A 163 4.00 -4.47 -5.98
CA PHE A 163 2.67 -4.63 -5.38
C PHE A 163 2.37 -3.57 -4.33
N PHE A 164 3.37 -3.19 -3.54
CA PHE A 164 3.24 -2.18 -2.49
C PHE A 164 2.91 -0.80 -3.09
N ILE A 165 3.72 -0.32 -4.04
CA ILE A 165 3.53 0.99 -4.70
C ILE A 165 2.15 1.03 -5.36
N THR A 166 1.84 0.02 -6.17
CA THR A 166 0.60 0.03 -6.94
C THR A 166 -0.66 -0.09 -6.08
N SER A 167 -0.55 -0.71 -4.89
CA SER A 167 -1.66 -0.74 -3.93
C SER A 167 -1.86 0.62 -3.27
N GLU A 168 -0.80 1.32 -2.86
CA GLU A 168 -0.92 2.67 -2.29
C GLU A 168 -1.42 3.69 -3.33
N LEU A 169 -1.01 3.56 -4.59
CA LEU A 169 -1.47 4.41 -5.69
C LEU A 169 -2.97 4.25 -6.02
N SER A 170 -3.65 3.21 -5.52
CA SER A 170 -5.07 2.95 -5.84
C SER A 170 -6.00 4.10 -5.44
N VAL A 171 -5.60 4.92 -4.46
CA VAL A 171 -6.35 6.12 -4.05
C VAL A 171 -6.49 7.12 -5.20
N LEU A 172 -5.53 7.17 -6.14
CA LEU A 172 -5.59 8.11 -7.26
C LEU A 172 -6.67 7.77 -8.29
N LEU A 173 -7.15 6.53 -8.31
CA LEU A 173 -8.18 6.08 -9.24
C LEU A 173 -9.53 6.78 -9.03
N GLN A 174 -9.77 7.31 -7.83
CA GLN A 174 -10.98 8.06 -7.46
C GLN A 174 -10.65 9.51 -7.07
N TRP A 175 -9.46 10.01 -7.40
CA TRP A 175 -8.99 11.34 -6.97
C TRP A 175 -9.83 12.48 -7.57
N ASP A 176 -10.40 12.26 -8.75
CA ASP A 176 -11.27 13.19 -9.45
C ASP A 176 -12.63 13.41 -8.75
N SER A 177 -13.10 12.45 -7.95
CA SER A 177 -14.38 12.52 -7.23
C SER A 177 -14.28 13.20 -5.86
N ILE A 178 -13.07 13.36 -5.31
CA ILE A 178 -12.82 13.99 -4.01
C ILE A 178 -13.38 15.42 -3.89
N PRO A 179 -13.16 16.35 -4.83
CA PRO A 179 -13.63 17.72 -4.66
C PRO A 179 -15.16 17.79 -4.62
N GLU A 180 -15.85 16.99 -5.43
CA GLU A 180 -17.32 16.90 -5.41
C GLU A 180 -17.84 16.33 -4.09
N LEU A 181 -17.16 15.32 -3.54
CA LEU A 181 -17.53 14.73 -2.26
C LEU A 181 -17.35 15.73 -1.10
N LEU A 182 -16.25 16.48 -1.09
CA LEU A 182 -15.99 17.53 -0.09
C LEU A 182 -17.00 18.68 -0.19
N GLU A 183 -17.33 19.13 -1.41
CA GLU A 183 -18.35 20.15 -1.65
C GLU A 183 -19.74 19.69 -1.18
N LYS A 184 -20.09 18.42 -1.46
CA LYS A 184 -21.35 17.82 -1.00
C LYS A 184 -21.41 17.69 0.53
N LEU A 185 -20.31 17.30 1.18
CA LEU A 185 -20.24 17.20 2.64
C LEU A 185 -20.37 18.58 3.30
N GLY A 186 -19.76 19.62 2.71
CA GLY A 186 -19.91 21.00 3.19
C GLY A 186 -21.35 21.53 3.02
N THR A 187 -21.92 21.39 1.82
CA THR A 187 -23.26 21.95 1.49
C THR A 187 -24.42 21.16 2.08
N GLY A 188 -24.35 19.83 2.09
CA GLY A 188 -25.42 18.96 2.58
C GLY A 188 -25.66 19.11 4.09
N ARG A 189 -24.64 19.51 4.86
CA ARG A 189 -24.77 19.75 6.30
C ARG A 189 -25.32 21.15 6.62
N LEU A 190 -24.94 22.16 5.82
CA LEU A 190 -25.52 23.51 5.90
C LEU A 190 -27.03 23.51 5.61
N HIS A 191 -27.49 22.69 4.67
CA HIS A 191 -28.93 22.56 4.41
C HIS A 191 -29.68 21.81 5.51
N GLY A 192 -29.02 20.86 6.18
CA GLY A 192 -29.54 20.22 7.39
C GLY A 192 -29.75 21.24 8.52
N GLU A 193 -28.80 22.17 8.67
CA GLU A 193 -28.82 23.27 9.65
C GLU A 193 -30.03 24.20 9.44
N GLN A 194 -30.35 24.54 8.19
CA GLN A 194 -31.51 25.38 7.85
C GLN A 194 -32.87 24.71 8.15
N LEU A 195 -32.94 23.38 8.11
CA LEU A 195 -34.17 22.66 8.45
C LEU A 195 -34.31 22.46 9.97
N SER A 196 -33.19 22.36 10.71
CA SER A 196 -33.17 22.23 12.17
C SER A 196 -33.36 23.54 12.93
N ASP A 197 -33.11 24.71 12.31
CA ASP A 197 -33.34 26.03 12.93
C ASP A 197 -34.84 26.32 13.22
N VAL A 198 -35.75 25.47 12.71
CA VAL A 198 -37.17 25.48 13.06
C VAL A 198 -37.48 24.63 14.32
N THR A 199 -36.52 23.82 14.80
CA THR A 199 -36.75 22.82 15.84
C THR A 199 -35.60 22.76 16.86
N ASN A 200 -35.65 23.70 17.81
CA ASN A 200 -34.97 23.72 19.12
C ASN A 200 -33.45 23.94 19.17
N GLU A 201 -33.09 25.08 19.77
CA GLU A 201 -31.80 25.32 20.41
C GLU A 201 -31.52 24.32 21.54
N LEU A 202 -30.22 24.12 21.76
CA LEU A 202 -29.52 23.56 22.92
C LEU A 202 -29.00 22.11 22.76
N ILE A 203 -27.67 22.08 22.52
CA ILE A 203 -26.69 21.04 22.87
C ILE A 203 -26.40 20.00 21.75
N GLN A 204 -25.98 20.44 20.56
CA GLN A 204 -24.99 19.68 19.76
C GLN A 204 -24.29 20.46 18.61
N ASP A 205 -24.25 21.81 18.63
CA ASP A 205 -23.81 22.59 17.46
C ASP A 205 -22.29 22.69 17.22
N GLY A 206 -21.46 22.28 18.19
CA GLY A 206 -20.00 22.36 18.05
C GLY A 206 -19.43 21.32 17.06
N ALA A 207 -19.92 20.08 17.10
CA ALA A 207 -19.35 19.01 16.28
C ALA A 207 -19.71 19.11 14.79
N HIS A 208 -20.88 19.67 14.47
CA HIS A 208 -21.36 19.76 13.09
C HIS A 208 -20.71 20.89 12.29
N THR A 209 -20.45 22.03 12.93
CA THR A 209 -19.77 23.19 12.34
C THR A 209 -18.27 22.91 12.14
N ASP A 210 -17.63 22.22 13.09
CA ASP A 210 -16.22 21.79 13.00
C ASP A 210 -15.96 20.89 11.77
N ASP A 211 -16.87 19.97 11.46
CA ASP A 211 -16.74 19.06 10.32
C ASP A 211 -16.93 19.75 8.96
N ALA A 212 -17.85 20.71 8.86
CA ALA A 212 -18.06 21.50 7.64
C ALA A 212 -16.84 22.40 7.36
N GLN A 213 -16.26 22.98 8.41
CA GLN A 213 -15.02 23.73 8.34
C GLN A 213 -13.82 22.83 7.96
N ALA A 214 -13.79 21.59 8.48
CA ALA A 214 -12.79 20.59 8.10
C ALA A 214 -12.90 20.18 6.62
N ALA A 215 -14.12 20.04 6.08
CA ALA A 215 -14.35 19.77 4.66
C ALA A 215 -13.84 20.91 3.76
N ALA A 216 -14.16 22.15 4.12
CA ALA A 216 -13.72 23.34 3.38
C ALA A 216 -12.19 23.48 3.40
N SER A 217 -11.56 23.27 4.56
CA SER A 217 -10.08 23.31 4.65
C SER A 217 -9.43 22.19 3.85
N SER A 218 -10.01 20.99 3.87
CA SER A 218 -9.50 19.84 3.10
C SER A 218 -9.64 20.04 1.59
N LEU A 219 -10.69 20.73 1.14
CA LEU A 219 -10.87 21.12 -0.27
C LEU A 219 -9.82 22.14 -0.71
N GLU A 220 -9.49 23.11 0.14
CA GLU A 220 -8.38 24.04 -0.12
C GLU A 220 -7.05 23.28 -0.25
N TRP A 221 -6.77 22.39 0.69
CA TRP A 221 -5.55 21.59 0.67
C TRP A 221 -5.51 20.61 -0.50
N PHE A 222 -6.63 20.05 -0.94
CA PHE A 222 -6.71 19.24 -2.15
C PHE A 222 -6.15 19.98 -3.37
N TYR A 223 -6.59 21.23 -3.60
CA TYR A 223 -6.11 22.02 -4.73
C TYR A 223 -4.65 22.49 -4.56
N ARG A 224 -4.20 22.72 -3.32
CA ARG A 224 -2.79 23.06 -3.04
C ARG A 224 -1.84 21.86 -3.22
N LEU A 225 -2.27 20.66 -2.84
CA LEU A 225 -1.44 19.45 -2.81
C LEU A 225 -1.40 18.69 -4.13
N THR A 226 -2.47 18.73 -4.93
CA THR A 226 -2.55 18.00 -6.21
C THR A 226 -1.36 18.26 -7.16
N PRO A 227 -0.85 19.49 -7.32
CA PRO A 227 0.35 19.74 -8.13
C PRO A 227 1.62 19.02 -7.62
N PHE A 228 1.75 18.81 -6.31
CA PHE A 228 2.86 18.06 -5.72
C PHE A 228 2.69 16.55 -5.82
N LEU A 229 1.46 16.06 -5.95
CA LEU A 229 1.19 14.64 -6.18
C LEU A 229 1.61 14.17 -7.58
N TRP A 230 1.60 15.04 -8.59
CA TRP A 230 2.06 14.72 -9.95
C TRP A 230 3.50 14.22 -10.03
N PRO A 231 4.54 14.97 -9.57
CA PRO A 231 5.91 14.49 -9.64
C PRO A 231 6.12 13.23 -8.79
N LEU A 232 5.43 13.10 -7.65
CA LEU A 232 5.48 11.88 -6.83
C LEU A 232 4.87 10.67 -7.55
N PHE A 233 3.71 10.86 -8.19
CA PHE A 233 3.09 9.83 -9.01
C PHE A 233 4.00 9.39 -10.15
N CYS A 234 4.57 10.34 -10.90
CA CYS A 234 5.54 10.05 -11.96
C CYS A 234 6.75 9.27 -11.42
N LEU A 235 7.31 9.68 -10.29
CA LEU A 235 8.42 8.99 -9.63
C LEU A 235 8.06 7.55 -9.25
N LEU A 236 6.90 7.34 -8.63
CA LEU A 236 6.44 6.01 -8.21
C LEU A 236 6.15 5.08 -9.39
N VAL A 237 5.61 5.62 -10.49
CA VAL A 237 5.43 4.86 -11.74
C VAL A 237 6.79 4.49 -12.35
N LEU A 238 7.73 5.43 -12.41
CA LEU A 238 9.08 5.16 -12.91
C LEU A 238 9.81 4.11 -12.07
N LEU A 239 9.69 4.18 -10.73
CA LEU A 239 10.22 3.16 -9.84
C LEU A 239 9.58 1.80 -10.09
N THR A 240 8.26 1.74 -10.29
CA THR A 240 7.55 0.49 -10.60
C THR A 240 8.07 -0.13 -11.90
N LEU A 241 8.27 0.67 -12.95
CA LEU A 241 8.85 0.22 -14.22
C LEU A 241 10.30 -0.25 -14.04
N LEU A 242 11.10 0.48 -13.26
CA LEU A 242 12.47 0.10 -12.94
C LEU A 242 12.51 -1.25 -12.19
N TRP A 243 11.64 -1.45 -11.20
CA TRP A 243 11.54 -2.71 -10.47
C TRP A 243 11.12 -3.86 -11.38
N GLY A 244 10.19 -3.62 -12.30
CA GLY A 244 9.81 -4.61 -13.32
C GLY A 244 10.99 -4.99 -14.21
N PHE A 245 11.76 -4.00 -14.68
CA PHE A 245 12.95 -4.24 -15.46
C PHE A 245 14.01 -5.02 -14.69
N LEU A 246 14.33 -4.64 -13.45
CA LEU A 246 15.30 -5.36 -12.62
C LEU A 246 14.84 -6.77 -12.26
N LEU A 247 13.53 -6.99 -12.14
CA LEU A 247 12.95 -8.31 -11.91
C LEU A 247 13.18 -9.21 -13.13
N VAL A 248 12.99 -8.68 -14.35
CA VAL A 248 13.29 -9.39 -15.60
C VAL A 248 14.78 -9.71 -15.70
N VAL A 249 15.65 -8.75 -15.43
CA VAL A 249 17.12 -8.98 -15.40
C VAL A 249 17.46 -10.07 -14.39
N THR A 250 16.89 -10.02 -13.19
CA THR A 250 17.11 -11.03 -12.14
C THR A 250 16.67 -12.41 -12.60
N ALA A 251 15.52 -12.52 -13.26
CA ALA A 251 15.01 -13.78 -13.77
C ALA A 251 15.88 -14.36 -14.91
N LEU A 252 16.46 -13.49 -15.75
CA LEU A 252 17.27 -13.88 -16.91
C LEU A 252 18.71 -14.30 -16.60
N TYR A 253 19.33 -13.74 -15.55
CA TYR A 253 20.78 -13.92 -15.31
C TYR A 253 21.16 -14.65 -14.02
N PHE A 254 20.34 -14.56 -12.96
CA PHE A 254 20.71 -15.07 -11.63
C PHE A 254 19.79 -16.19 -11.18
N HIS A 255 20.17 -16.98 -10.17
CA HIS A 255 19.39 -18.03 -9.50
C HIS A 255 18.77 -19.14 -10.38
N THR A 256 18.41 -20.25 -9.75
CA THR A 256 17.60 -21.32 -10.37
C THR A 256 16.14 -20.91 -10.49
N VAL A 257 15.38 -21.63 -11.32
CA VAL A 257 13.92 -21.39 -11.49
C VAL A 257 13.18 -21.51 -10.15
N GLY A 258 13.49 -22.55 -9.36
CA GLY A 258 12.81 -22.78 -8.07
C GLY A 258 13.02 -21.63 -7.09
N GLU A 259 14.25 -21.14 -6.94
CA GLU A 259 14.59 -20.05 -6.02
C GLU A 259 13.87 -18.74 -6.35
N LYS A 260 13.70 -18.45 -7.65
CA LYS A 260 12.94 -17.29 -8.13
C LYS A 260 11.45 -17.43 -7.86
N LEU A 261 10.87 -18.59 -8.16
CA LEU A 261 9.45 -18.83 -7.96
C LEU A 261 9.05 -18.75 -6.49
N ILE A 262 9.89 -19.25 -5.58
CA ILE A 262 9.68 -19.08 -4.14
C ILE A 262 9.76 -17.60 -3.75
N GLY A 263 10.78 -16.86 -4.23
CA GLY A 263 10.89 -15.42 -3.98
C GLY A 263 9.65 -14.64 -4.45
N LEU A 264 9.20 -14.88 -5.68
CA LEU A 264 8.00 -14.27 -6.23
C LEU A 264 6.75 -14.64 -5.42
N PHE A 265 6.61 -15.92 -5.05
CA PHE A 265 5.52 -16.39 -4.21
C PHE A 265 5.47 -15.63 -2.89
N CYS A 266 6.60 -15.50 -2.18
CA CYS A 266 6.68 -14.73 -0.93
C CYS A 266 6.25 -13.27 -1.11
N GLY A 267 6.63 -12.63 -2.22
CA GLY A 267 6.22 -11.25 -2.53
C GLY A 267 4.71 -11.13 -2.74
N THR A 268 4.13 -12.04 -3.52
CA THR A 268 2.69 -12.09 -3.79
C THR A 268 1.87 -12.44 -2.56
N LEU A 269 2.37 -13.37 -1.74
CA LEU A 269 1.76 -13.77 -0.48
C LEU A 269 1.72 -12.60 0.50
N SER A 270 2.81 -11.84 0.60
CA SER A 270 2.90 -10.66 1.47
C SER A 270 1.87 -9.60 1.10
N TRP A 271 1.75 -9.31 -0.20
CA TRP A 271 0.74 -8.39 -0.70
C TRP A 271 -0.68 -8.90 -0.43
N TRP A 272 -0.96 -10.17 -0.73
CA TRP A 272 -2.28 -10.76 -0.53
C TRP A 272 -2.67 -10.75 0.96
N MET A 273 -1.78 -11.19 1.85
CA MET A 273 -2.02 -11.18 3.29
C MET A 273 -2.30 -9.77 3.81
N THR A 274 -1.58 -8.77 3.33
CA THR A 274 -1.75 -7.38 3.79
C THR A 274 -2.94 -6.70 3.14
N TYR A 275 -2.90 -6.43 1.84
CA TYR A 275 -3.89 -5.61 1.14
C TYR A 275 -5.20 -6.37 0.84
N GLU A 276 -5.12 -7.67 0.58
CA GLU A 276 -6.29 -8.48 0.19
C GLU A 276 -7.01 -9.15 1.36
N VAL A 277 -6.38 -9.28 2.53
CA VAL A 277 -6.97 -9.94 3.70
C VAL A 277 -6.99 -9.02 4.92
N TRP A 278 -5.83 -8.59 5.40
CA TRP A 278 -5.71 -7.84 6.66
C TRP A 278 -6.33 -6.45 6.54
N TYR A 279 -5.86 -5.60 5.62
CA TYR A 279 -6.29 -4.20 5.51
C TYR A 279 -7.75 -4.05 5.07
N LYS A 280 -8.38 -5.12 4.57
CA LYS A 280 -9.83 -5.16 4.31
C LYS A 280 -10.66 -5.35 5.58
N ARG A 281 -10.11 -6.02 6.60
CA ARG A 281 -10.84 -6.53 7.76
C ARG A 281 -10.46 -5.82 9.06
N ALA A 282 -9.26 -5.25 9.12
CA ALA A 282 -8.71 -4.69 10.34
C ALA A 282 -7.78 -3.51 10.06
N TYR A 283 -7.39 -2.88 11.17
CA TYR A 283 -6.41 -1.80 11.22
C TYR A 283 -5.10 -2.13 10.47
N PRO A 284 -4.48 -1.18 9.74
CA PRO A 284 -4.81 0.24 9.60
C PRO A 284 -5.89 0.58 8.57
N GLY A 285 -6.44 -0.41 7.86
CA GLY A 285 -7.42 -0.20 6.79
C GLY A 285 -6.81 0.04 5.41
N ARG A 286 -7.66 0.02 4.38
CA ARG A 286 -7.25 0.18 2.97
C ARG A 286 -6.75 1.59 2.66
N PRO A 287 -5.95 1.76 1.60
CA PRO A 287 -5.72 3.07 0.99
C PRO A 287 -7.06 3.73 0.62
N GLY A 288 -7.25 4.99 1.01
CA GLY A 288 -8.50 5.74 0.79
C GLY A 288 -9.59 5.51 1.85
N GLY A 289 -9.38 4.61 2.83
CA GLY A 289 -10.29 4.47 3.96
C GLY A 289 -10.19 5.68 4.90
N GLY A 290 -11.31 6.18 5.40
CA GLY A 290 -11.36 7.40 6.23
C GLY A 290 -12.72 8.08 6.13
N SER A 291 -12.81 9.34 6.57
CA SER A 291 -14.06 10.11 6.60
C SER A 291 -14.76 10.26 5.24
N LEU A 292 -13.99 10.20 4.14
CA LEU A 292 -14.53 10.25 2.78
C LEU A 292 -14.89 8.88 2.17
N GLY A 293 -14.49 7.76 2.79
CA GLY A 293 -14.89 6.41 2.33
C GLY A 293 -14.50 6.04 0.89
N LEU A 294 -13.32 6.48 0.41
CA LEU A 294 -12.84 6.20 -0.96
C LEU A 294 -12.42 4.75 -1.19
N ASP A 295 -12.40 3.93 -0.14
CA ASP A 295 -12.08 2.50 -0.17
C ASP A 295 -13.22 1.62 -0.70
N GLY A 296 -14.37 2.22 -1.04
CA GLY A 296 -15.55 1.54 -1.59
C GLY A 296 -16.37 0.79 -0.55
N ALA A 297 -16.04 0.90 0.75
CA ALA A 297 -16.78 0.23 1.82
C ALA A 297 -18.22 0.75 1.98
N HIS A 298 -18.46 2.03 1.63
CA HIS A 298 -19.77 2.67 1.75
C HIS A 298 -20.68 2.47 0.52
N MET A 299 -20.19 1.93 -0.60
CA MET A 299 -21.00 1.70 -1.80
C MET A 299 -21.86 0.42 -1.72
N TYR A 300 -21.60 -0.45 -0.74
CA TYR A 300 -22.34 -1.71 -0.51
C TYR A 300 -23.31 -1.67 0.68
N SER A 301 -23.47 -0.53 1.35
CA SER A 301 -24.59 -0.35 2.27
C SER A 301 -25.77 0.16 1.45
N PRO A 302 -26.80 -0.66 1.14
CA PRO A 302 -28.04 -0.09 0.65
C PRO A 302 -28.52 0.94 1.68
N PRO A 303 -29.09 2.09 1.28
CA PRO A 303 -29.77 2.94 2.22
C PRO A 303 -30.84 2.07 2.88
N GLN A 304 -30.69 1.74 4.17
CA GLN A 304 -31.77 1.09 4.89
C GLN A 304 -32.92 2.09 4.93
N PRO A 305 -34.07 1.80 4.31
CA PRO A 305 -35.24 2.66 4.47
C PRO A 305 -35.67 2.52 5.93
N GLY A 306 -35.44 3.56 6.73
CA GLY A 306 -36.09 3.71 8.04
C GLY A 306 -35.33 3.29 9.29
N ARG A 307 -33.99 3.23 9.29
CA ARG A 307 -33.25 3.11 10.57
C ARG A 307 -32.74 4.48 11.03
N ILE A 308 -33.47 5.06 11.99
CA ILE A 308 -32.99 6.14 12.85
C ILE A 308 -31.92 5.50 13.75
N ASP A 309 -30.64 5.74 13.47
CA ASP A 309 -29.55 5.33 14.35
C ASP A 309 -29.51 6.29 15.55
N LEU A 310 -30.22 5.94 16.62
CA LEU A 310 -29.95 6.48 17.96
C LEU A 310 -28.55 6.02 18.38
N ALA A 311 -27.58 6.92 18.27
CA ALA A 311 -26.24 6.71 18.77
C ALA A 311 -26.24 6.60 20.31
N SER A 312 -26.00 5.38 20.80
CA SER A 312 -25.17 5.06 21.97
C SER A 312 -25.21 6.04 23.16
N THR A 313 -26.18 5.84 24.06
CA THR A 313 -26.10 6.32 25.45
C THR A 313 -24.99 5.55 26.19
N ARG A 314 -23.98 6.25 26.73
CA ARG A 314 -23.06 5.67 27.73
C ARG A 314 -23.86 5.27 28.99
N PRO A 315 -23.44 4.24 29.75
CA PRO A 315 -24.12 3.88 30.99
C PRO A 315 -23.75 4.90 32.09
N SER A 316 -24.75 5.65 32.55
CA SER A 316 -24.63 6.45 33.78
C SER A 316 -24.79 5.54 34.99
N TYR A 317 -23.72 5.41 35.78
CA TYR A 317 -23.79 4.88 37.14
C TYR A 317 -24.38 5.97 38.05
N GLY A 318 -25.47 5.67 38.75
CA GLY A 318 -25.84 6.41 39.95
C GLY A 318 -27.34 6.58 40.22
N GLY A 319 -27.84 5.82 41.20
CA GLY A 319 -28.48 6.42 42.38
C GLY A 319 -29.99 6.67 42.39
N THR A 320 -30.62 6.05 43.40
CA THR A 320 -31.85 6.45 44.13
C THR A 320 -33.17 6.32 43.35
N GLY A 321 -34.29 5.84 43.88
CA GLY A 321 -34.74 5.51 45.23
C GLY A 321 -36.28 5.41 45.20
N SER A 322 -36.87 4.93 46.29
CA SER A 322 -38.26 5.21 46.69
C SER A 322 -39.39 4.41 46.00
N ARG A 323 -39.70 3.27 46.63
CA ARG A 323 -41.01 2.60 46.58
C ARG A 323 -42.06 3.46 47.26
N VAL A 324 -43.15 3.77 46.57
CA VAL A 324 -44.47 4.00 47.18
C VAL A 324 -45.40 2.99 46.54
N ARG A 325 -45.97 2.11 47.37
CA ARG A 325 -46.96 1.11 46.98
C ARG A 325 -48.24 1.47 47.72
N GLU A 326 -49.30 1.74 46.96
CA GLU A 326 -50.66 1.71 47.44
C GLU A 326 -51.00 0.27 47.84
N GLU A 327 -51.35 0.09 49.12
CA GLU A 327 -52.43 -0.75 49.67
C GLU A 327 -52.41 -0.63 51.21
#